data_AF-A0A4Z1BZL5-F1
#
_entry.id   AF-A0A4Z1BZL5-F1
#
_cell.length_a   1.000
_cell.length_b   1.000
_cell.length_c   1.000
_cell.angle_alpha   90.00
_cell.angle_beta   90.00
_cell.angle_gamma   90.00
#
_symmetry.space_group_name_H-M   'P 1'
#
loop_
_entity.id
_entity.type
_entity.pdbx_description
1 polymer ?
#
loop_
_entity_poly.entity_id
_entity_poly.type
_entity_poly.pdbx_seq_one_letter_code
_entity_poly.pdbx_strand_id
1 'polypeptide(L)'
;MMNIFLLLIIIVALQLAIGHFFNRIGFSMEHSLLLMLLPLGIGLFLVQVFYYERHYPRWEVPFHVKLRLKYMYLITFLEYVGVYLCLFVLK
;
A
#
# COMPACT_ATOMS: atom_id res chain seq x y z
N MET A 1 -11.90 -0.27 22.57
CA MET A 1 -11.34 -1.57 22.10
C MET A 1 -11.91 -2.00 20.75
N MET A 2 -13.24 -1.99 20.56
CA MET A 2 -13.88 -2.36 19.28
C MET A 2 -13.35 -1.55 18.07
N ASN A 3 -13.11 -0.25 18.23
CA ASN A 3 -12.64 0.62 17.13
C ASN A 3 -11.20 0.30 16.68
N ILE A 4 -10.34 -0.14 17.62
CA ILE A 4 -8.97 -0.58 17.30
C ILE A 4 -9.02 -1.91 16.54
N PHE A 5 -9.89 -2.84 16.94
CA PHE A 5 -10.07 -4.10 16.24
C PHE A 5 -10.63 -3.90 14.83
N LEU A 6 -11.60 -2.99 14.67
CA LEU A 6 -12.11 -2.57 13.36
C LEU A 6 -11.00 -1.98 12.48
N LEU A 7 -10.17 -1.10 13.05
CA LEU A 7 -9.03 -0.51 12.35
C LEU A 7 -8.05 -1.59 11.84
N LEU A 8 -7.74 -2.60 12.67
CA LEU A 8 -6.86 -3.70 12.26
C LEU A 8 -7.46 -4.49 11.08
N ILE A 9 -8.76 -4.79 11.11
CA ILE A 9 -9.43 -5.48 10.00
C ILE A 9 -9.33 -4.65 8.71
N ILE A 10 -9.59 -3.33 8.80
CA ILE A 10 -9.51 -2.42 7.65
C ILE A 10 -8.08 -2.41 7.08
N ILE A 11 -7.06 -2.24 7.93
CA ILE A 11 -5.66 -2.22 7.49
C ILE A 11 -5.29 -3.56 6.82
N VAL A 12 -5.64 -4.70 7.41
CA VAL A 12 -5.35 -6.02 6.82
C VAL A 12 -6.01 -6.19 5.45
N ALA A 13 -7.29 -5.80 5.32
CA ALA A 13 -8.01 -5.90 4.05
C ALA A 13 -7.39 -5.02 2.96
N LEU A 14 -7.02 -3.77 3.29
CA LEU A 14 -6.37 -2.84 2.36
C LEU A 14 -4.95 -3.28 2.00
N GLN A 15 -4.19 -3.83 2.95
CA GLN A 15 -2.87 -4.39 2.71
C GLN A 15 -2.91 -5.60 1.78
N LEU A 16 -3.88 -6.50 1.92
CA LEU A 16 -4.09 -7.60 0.98
C LEU A 16 -4.30 -7.11 -0.46
N ALA A 17 -5.05 -6.02 -0.64
CA ALA A 17 -5.24 -5.39 -1.94
C ALA A 17 -3.91 -4.81 -2.50
N ILE A 18 -3.12 -4.12 -1.67
CA ILE A 18 -1.79 -3.61 -2.05
C ILE A 18 -0.85 -4.76 -2.44
N GLY A 19 -0.80 -5.83 -1.63
CA GLY A 19 -0.02 -7.03 -1.92
C GLY A 19 -0.40 -7.68 -3.25
N HIS A 20 -1.70 -7.74 -3.57
CA HIS A 20 -2.18 -8.21 -4.87
C HIS A 20 -1.63 -7.34 -6.02
N PHE A 21 -1.65 -6.01 -5.88
CA PHE A 21 -1.12 -5.11 -6.89
C PHE A 21 0.40 -5.25 -7.07
N PHE A 22 1.18 -5.40 -5.99
CA PHE A 22 2.62 -5.68 -6.11
C PHE A 22 2.89 -6.92 -6.94
N ASN A 23 2.19 -8.02 -6.67
CA ASN A 23 2.35 -9.25 -7.43
C ASN A 23 1.97 -9.05 -8.91
N ARG A 24 0.86 -8.35 -9.19
CA ARG A 24 0.43 -8.04 -10.56
C ARG A 24 1.45 -7.20 -11.34
N ILE A 25 2.17 -6.30 -10.66
CA ILE A 25 3.19 -5.44 -11.26
C ILE A 25 4.48 -6.23 -11.59
N GLY A 26 4.65 -7.44 -11.04
CA GLY A 26 5.76 -8.34 -11.37
C GLY A 26 6.67 -8.68 -10.19
N PHE A 27 6.35 -8.24 -8.96
CA PHE A 27 7.05 -8.71 -7.77
C PHE A 27 6.71 -10.18 -7.48
N SER A 28 7.68 -10.94 -6.99
CA SER A 28 7.41 -12.32 -6.55
C SER A 28 6.41 -12.32 -5.39
N MET A 29 5.78 -13.48 -5.16
CA MET A 29 4.82 -13.63 -4.06
C MET A 29 5.45 -13.32 -2.71
N GLU A 30 6.69 -13.78 -2.47
CA GLU A 30 7.44 -13.53 -1.25
C GLU A 30 7.68 -12.04 -0.99
N HIS A 31 8.18 -11.32 -2.01
CA HIS A 31 8.39 -9.87 -1.89
C HIS A 31 7.06 -9.14 -1.66
N SER A 32 5.99 -9.55 -2.34
CA SER A 32 4.66 -8.94 -2.19
C SER A 32 4.12 -9.14 -0.77
N LEU A 33 4.31 -10.33 -0.19
CA LEU A 33 3.94 -10.62 1.20
C LEU A 33 4.78 -9.82 2.19
N LEU A 34 6.09 -9.73 2.00
CA LEU A 34 6.97 -8.94 2.88
C LEU A 34 6.59 -7.46 2.88
N LEU A 35 6.30 -6.89 1.72
CA LEU A 35 5.90 -5.49 1.58
C LEU A 35 4.53 -5.21 2.20
N MET A 36 3.62 -6.19 2.15
CA MET A 36 2.30 -6.12 2.78
C MET A 36 2.35 -6.07 4.32
N LEU A 37 3.41 -6.59 4.92
CA LEU A 37 3.63 -6.51 6.38
C LEU A 37 4.04 -5.10 6.85
N LEU A 38 4.26 -4.17 5.92
CA LEU A 38 4.65 -2.79 6.18
C LEU A 38 3.49 -1.84 5.84
N PRO A 39 2.51 -1.69 6.75
CA PRO A 39 1.27 -0.99 6.47
C PRO A 39 1.46 0.53 6.33
N LEU A 40 0.37 1.24 6.06
CA LEU A 40 0.36 2.71 5.97
C LEU A 40 1.32 3.23 4.89
N GLY A 41 1.43 2.47 3.79
CA GLY A 41 2.27 2.81 2.66
C GLY A 41 3.77 2.69 2.87
N ILE A 42 4.27 2.19 4.00
CA ILE A 42 5.71 2.05 4.24
C ILE A 42 6.35 1.13 3.19
N GLY A 43 5.76 -0.04 2.91
CA GLY A 43 6.25 -0.94 1.86
C GLY A 43 6.25 -0.28 0.48
N LEU A 44 5.20 0.46 0.14
CA LEU A 44 5.08 1.19 -1.11
C LEU A 44 6.13 2.29 -1.27
N PHE A 45 6.40 3.02 -0.19
CA PHE A 45 7.44 4.05 -0.17
C PHE A 45 8.84 3.46 -0.37
N LEU A 46 9.15 2.34 0.29
CA LEU A 46 10.43 1.65 0.10
C LEU A 46 10.62 1.21 -1.36
N VAL A 47 9.60 0.62 -1.97
CA VAL A 47 9.68 0.22 -3.38
C VAL A 47 9.85 1.43 -4.31
N GLN A 48 9.18 2.55 -4.02
CA GLN A 48 9.37 3.77 -4.79
C GLN A 48 10.84 4.23 -4.78
N VAL A 49 11.41 4.42 -3.59
CA VAL A 49 12.76 4.99 -3.42
C VAL A 49 13.85 4.02 -3.85
N PHE A 50 13.74 2.75 -3.47
CA PHE A 50 14.80 1.76 -3.70
C PHE A 50 14.71 1.06 -5.06
N TYR A 51 13.53 0.97 -5.66
CA TYR A 51 13.34 0.29 -6.94
C TYR A 51 13.00 1.27 -8.05
N TYR A 52 11.85 1.93 -8.00
CA TYR A 52 11.36 2.69 -9.16
C TYR A 52 12.20 3.92 -9.50
N GLU A 53 12.54 4.75 -8.51
CA GLU A 53 13.33 5.97 -8.76
C GLU A 53 14.73 5.66 -9.29
N ARG A 54 15.29 4.51 -8.93
CA ARG A 54 16.61 4.06 -9.40
C ARG A 54 16.57 3.47 -10.80
N HIS A 55 15.56 2.65 -11.10
CA HIS A 55 15.47 1.93 -12.38
C HIS A 55 14.75 2.74 -13.48
N TYR A 56 13.93 3.72 -13.09
CA TYR A 56 13.17 4.56 -14.02
C TYR A 56 13.45 6.05 -13.75
N PRO A 57 14.62 6.57 -14.19
CA PRO A 57 14.91 8.00 -14.15
C PRO A 57 13.78 8.81 -14.79
N ARG A 58 13.47 9.99 -14.24
CA ARG A 58 12.35 10.85 -14.70
C ARG A 58 10.97 10.18 -14.65
N TRP A 59 10.83 9.08 -13.91
CA TRP A 59 9.56 8.37 -13.72
C TRP A 59 8.95 7.84 -15.03
N GLU A 60 9.81 7.41 -15.96
CA GLU A 60 9.44 6.78 -17.24
C GLU A 60 8.96 5.31 -17.06
N VAL A 61 8.24 5.06 -15.97
CA VAL A 61 7.64 3.76 -15.64
C VAL A 61 6.53 3.43 -16.66
N PRO A 62 6.42 2.17 -17.14
CA PRO A 62 5.35 1.74 -18.03
C PRO A 62 3.96 2.12 -17.52
N PHE A 63 3.10 2.59 -18.42
CA PHE A 63 1.80 3.16 -18.04
C PHE A 63 0.95 2.24 -17.15
N HIS A 64 0.90 0.94 -17.47
CA HIS A 64 0.15 -0.05 -16.70
C HIS A 64 0.67 -0.21 -15.26
N VAL A 65 1.99 -0.13 -15.05
CA VAL A 65 2.61 -0.14 -13.71
C VAL A 65 2.30 1.16 -12.99
N LYS A 66 2.48 2.30 -13.67
CA LYS A 66 2.19 3.64 -13.14
C LYS A 66 0.75 3.76 -12.63
N LEU A 67 -0.22 3.22 -13.38
CA LEU A 67 -1.63 3.22 -12.99
C LEU A 67 -1.86 2.39 -11.72
N ARG A 68 -1.27 1.19 -11.63
CA ARG A 68 -1.39 0.33 -10.45
C ARG A 68 -0.70 0.92 -9.22
N LEU A 69 0.45 1.57 -9.39
CA LEU A 69 1.11 2.34 -8.33
C LEU A 69 0.16 3.42 -7.79
N LYS A 70 -0.48 4.20 -8.67
CA LYS A 70 -1.49 5.19 -8.26
C LYS A 70 -2.65 4.59 -7.46
N TYR A 71 -3.15 3.41 -7.85
CA TYR A 71 -4.18 2.73 -7.06
C TYR A 71 -3.67 2.32 -5.67
N MET A 72 -2.44 1.83 -5.55
CA MET A 72 -1.86 1.52 -4.24
C MET A 72 -1.72 2.77 -3.36
N TYR A 73 -1.30 3.92 -3.90
CA TYR A 73 -1.29 5.17 -3.13
C TYR A 73 -2.69 5.60 -2.68
N LEU A 74 -3.71 5.42 -3.53
CA LEU A 74 -5.10 5.71 -3.15
C LEU A 74 -5.56 4.78 -2.02
N ILE A 75 -5.19 3.49 -2.08
CA ILE A 75 -5.49 2.53 -1.01
C ILE A 75 -4.79 2.94 0.28
N THR A 76 -3.51 3.31 0.24
CA THR A 76 -2.79 3.85 1.40
C THR A 76 -3.46 5.08 1.98
N PHE A 77 -3.94 6.00 1.14
CA PHE A 77 -4.73 7.14 1.61
C PHE A 77 -5.97 6.69 2.38
N LEU A 78 -6.69 5.66 1.91
CA LEU A 78 -7.83 5.09 2.63
C LEU A 78 -7.43 4.45 3.96
N GLU A 79 -6.22 3.89 4.09
CA GLU A 79 -5.72 3.41 5.38
C GLU A 79 -5.63 4.56 6.39
N TYR A 80 -5.08 5.71 5.99
CA TYR A 80 -5.01 6.90 6.85
C TYR A 80 -6.38 7.50 7.17
N VAL A 81 -7.32 7.48 6.21
CA VAL A 81 -8.72 7.83 6.48
C VAL A 81 -9.31 6.89 7.54
N GLY A 82 -9.04 5.58 7.42
CA GLY A 82 -9.45 4.59 8.41
C GLY A 82 -8.87 4.86 9.80
N VAL A 83 -7.58 5.16 9.90
CA VAL A 83 -6.92 5.57 11.15
C VAL A 83 -7.63 6.79 11.75
N TYR A 84 -7.87 7.81 10.93
CA TYR A 84 -8.52 9.03 11.40
C TYR A 84 -9.94 8.76 11.94
N LEU A 85 -10.76 8.07 11.15
CA LEU A 85 -12.14 7.76 11.52
C LEU A 85 -12.22 6.89 12.77
N CYS A 86 -11.44 5.79 12.83
CA CYS A 86 -11.52 4.84 13.93
C CYS A 86 -10.90 5.34 15.24
N LEU A 87 -9.92 6.25 15.21
CA LEU A 87 -9.26 6.74 16.42
C LEU A 87 -9.82 8.07 16.92
N PHE A 88 -10.31 8.94 16.03
CA PHE A 88 -10.65 10.32 16.38
C PHE A 88 -12.14 10.66 16.20
N VAL A 89 -12.85 10.00 15.28
CA VAL A 89 -14.27 10.30 14.99
C VAL A 89 -15.19 9.31 15.70
N LEU A 90 -14.97 8.02 15.49
CA LEU A 90 -15.67 6.94 16.16
C LEU A 90 -15.03 6.76 17.54
N LYS A 91 -15.48 7.53 18.52
CA LYS A 91 -15.18 7.31 19.94
C LYS A 91 -16.25 6.43 20.56
#